data_AF-A0A1C5JBD2-F1
#
_entry.id   AF-A0A1C5JBD2-F1
#
_cell.length_a   1.000
_cell.length_b   1.000
_cell.length_c   1.000
_cell.angle_alpha   90.00
_cell.angle_beta   90.00
_cell.angle_gamma   90.00
#
_symmetry.space_group_name_H-M   'P 1'
#
loop_
_entity.id
_entity.type
_entity.pdbx_description
1 polymer ?
#
loop_
_entity_poly.entity_id
_entity_poly.type
_entity_poly.pdbx_seq_one_letter_code
_entity_poly.pdbx_strand_id
1 'polypeptide(L)'
;MGVTPDEITSTWLRLVVADAELSPYLIGVDLERLATHLTAALDNGGAVDAWRGLGLSEAQHRRVVDYLTGVLWALDLPEDRIAQVTKAVSG
;
A
#
# COMPACT_ATOMS: atom_id res chain seq x y z
N MET A 1 -6.52 10.17 -18.51
CA MET A 1 -5.67 8.98 -18.29
C MET A 1 -6.16 8.35 -17.01
N GLY A 2 -6.50 7.06 -17.01
CA GLY A 2 -6.91 6.38 -15.78
C GLY A 2 -5.74 6.29 -14.82
N VAL A 3 -6.05 6.32 -13.52
CA VAL A 3 -5.08 6.11 -12.44
C VAL A 3 -4.38 4.78 -12.66
N THR A 4 -3.04 4.79 -12.66
CA THR A 4 -2.25 3.58 -12.88
C THR A 4 -1.87 2.93 -11.54
N PRO A 5 -1.69 1.59 -11.49
CA PRO A 5 -1.21 0.91 -10.28
C PRO A 5 0.14 1.47 -9.78
N ASP A 6 1.02 1.90 -10.68
CA ASP A 6 2.31 2.49 -10.34
C ASP A 6 2.18 3.84 -9.61
N GLU A 7 1.24 4.67 -10.05
CA GLU A 7 0.93 5.96 -9.42
C GLU A 7 0.35 5.78 -8.01
N ILE A 8 -0.54 4.78 -7.84
CA ILE A 8 -1.08 4.39 -6.54
C ILE A 8 0.06 3.94 -5.62
N THR A 9 0.90 3.00 -6.07
CA THR A 9 2.01 2.47 -5.28
C THR A 9 2.99 3.56 -4.87
N SER A 10 3.40 4.42 -5.82
CA SER A 10 4.37 5.48 -5.57
C SER A 10 3.86 6.50 -4.55
N THR A 11 2.57 6.84 -4.62
CA THR A 11 1.93 7.77 -3.68
C THR A 11 1.77 7.12 -2.29
N TRP A 12 1.35 5.87 -2.26
CA TRP A 12 1.20 5.09 -1.02
C TRP A 12 2.54 4.91 -0.30
N LEU A 13 3.59 4.47 -1.00
CA LEU A 13 4.92 4.30 -0.41
C LEU A 13 5.48 5.60 0.15
N ARG A 14 5.23 6.75 -0.51
CA ARG A 14 5.62 8.05 0.02
C ARG A 14 4.99 8.35 1.39
N LEU A 15 3.72 8.00 1.59
CA LEU A 15 3.05 8.18 2.88
C LEU A 15 3.62 7.24 3.95
N VAL A 16 3.83 5.97 3.61
CA VAL A 16 4.41 4.98 4.55
C VAL A 16 5.83 5.38 4.96
N VAL A 17 6.67 5.80 4.02
CA VAL A 17 8.05 6.24 4.29
C VAL A 17 8.08 7.51 5.15
N ALA A 18 7.10 8.41 4.99
CA ALA A 18 6.98 9.62 5.78
C ALA A 18 6.44 9.38 7.20
N ASP A 19 5.83 8.23 7.48
CA ASP A 19 5.32 7.88 8.80
C ASP A 19 6.47 7.42 9.72
N ALA A 20 6.71 8.19 10.79
CA ALA A 20 7.78 7.92 11.76
C ALA A 20 7.64 6.58 12.51
N GLU A 21 6.44 5.99 12.58
CA GLU A 21 6.22 4.68 13.19
C GLU A 21 6.51 3.53 12.22
N LEU A 22 6.49 3.78 10.90
CA LEU A 22 6.69 2.76 9.86
C LEU A 22 8.07 2.86 9.21
N SER A 23 8.62 4.07 9.11
CA SER A 23 9.94 4.32 8.52
C SER A 23 11.07 3.46 9.10
N PRO A 24 11.11 3.12 10.42
CA PRO A 24 12.17 2.26 10.96
C PRO A 24 12.14 0.84 10.40
N TYR A 25 10.97 0.32 10.03
CA TYR A 25 10.79 -1.02 9.46
C TYR A 25 11.19 -1.12 7.99
N LEU A 26 11.35 0.04 7.34
CA LEU A 26 11.79 0.13 5.95
C LEU A 26 13.31 0.26 5.82
N ILE A 27 14.04 0.37 6.94
CA ILE A 27 15.51 0.45 6.93
C ILE A 27 16.06 -0.89 6.42
N GLY A 28 16.80 -0.82 5.31
CA GLY A 28 17.36 -2.00 4.65
C GLY A 28 16.38 -2.74 3.72
N VAL A 29 15.15 -2.24 3.59
CA VAL A 29 14.20 -2.73 2.59
C VAL A 29 14.50 -2.11 1.24
N ASP A 30 14.55 -2.93 0.20
CA ASP A 30 14.61 -2.48 -1.17
C ASP A 30 13.23 -1.93 -1.59
N LEU A 31 13.07 -0.60 -1.49
CA LEU A 31 11.82 0.09 -1.80
C LEU A 31 11.41 -0.02 -3.26
N GLU A 32 12.36 -0.12 -4.19
CA GLU A 32 12.05 -0.30 -5.62
C GLU A 32 11.48 -1.70 -5.88
N ARG A 33 12.09 -2.72 -5.26
CA ARG A 33 11.57 -4.09 -5.32
C ARG A 33 10.22 -4.22 -4.63
N LEU A 34 10.05 -3.55 -3.48
CA LEU A 34 8.77 -3.49 -2.78
C LEU A 34 7.71 -2.81 -3.66
N ALA A 35 8.03 -1.66 -4.27
CA ALA A 35 7.13 -0.96 -5.19
C ALA A 35 6.72 -1.86 -6.35
N THR A 36 7.67 -2.52 -7.00
CA THR A 36 7.39 -3.45 -8.10
C THR A 36 6.43 -4.56 -7.67
N HIS A 37 6.64 -5.12 -6.48
CA HIS A 37 5.79 -6.17 -5.95
C HIS A 37 4.37 -5.68 -5.62
N LEU A 38 4.25 -4.50 -5.02
CA LEU A 38 2.96 -3.87 -4.69
C LEU A 38 2.19 -3.46 -5.95
N THR A 39 2.86 -2.87 -6.94
CA THR A 39 2.27 -2.51 -8.23
C THR A 39 1.73 -3.75 -8.95
N ALA A 40 2.52 -4.82 -9.02
CA ALA A 40 2.08 -6.09 -9.58
C ALA A 40 0.89 -6.68 -8.82
N ALA A 41 0.86 -6.58 -7.49
CA ALA A 41 -0.28 -7.01 -6.70
C ALA A 41 -1.55 -6.23 -7.07
N LEU A 42 -1.46 -4.89 -7.07
CA LEU A 42 -2.59 -3.99 -7.35
C LEU A 42 -3.17 -4.20 -8.75
N ASP A 43 -2.30 -4.45 -9.72
CA ASP A 43 -2.66 -4.77 -11.09
C ASP A 43 -3.44 -6.10 -11.18
N ASN A 44 -3.01 -7.11 -10.41
CA ASN A 44 -3.71 -8.38 -10.25
C ASN A 44 -4.96 -8.30 -9.34
N GLY A 45 -5.31 -7.11 -8.84
CA GLY A 45 -6.49 -6.90 -7.98
C GLY A 45 -6.29 -7.31 -6.51
N GLY A 46 -5.05 -7.54 -6.07
CA GLY A 46 -4.70 -7.79 -4.68
C GLY A 46 -3.80 -6.70 -4.11
N ALA A 47 -3.61 -6.66 -2.80
CA ALA A 47 -2.35 -6.17 -2.26
C ALA A 47 -1.71 -7.38 -1.60
N VAL A 48 -0.57 -7.79 -2.11
CA VAL A 48 0.16 -8.89 -1.50
C VAL A 48 0.54 -8.44 -0.10
N ASP A 49 0.52 -9.39 0.82
CA ASP A 49 0.91 -9.35 2.22
C ASP A 49 2.41 -9.00 2.43
N ALA A 50 2.98 -8.21 1.52
CA ALA A 50 4.36 -7.75 1.48
C ALA A 50 4.79 -7.07 2.79
N TRP A 51 3.80 -6.56 3.54
CA TRP A 51 3.98 -5.89 4.81
C TRP A 51 4.01 -6.85 6.02
N ARG A 52 3.35 -8.03 5.97
CA ARG A 52 3.40 -9.01 7.09
C ARG A 52 4.81 -9.56 7.34
N GLY A 53 5.65 -9.62 6.32
CA GLY A 53 7.04 -10.06 6.44
C GLY A 53 7.96 -9.11 7.22
N LEU A 54 7.51 -7.89 7.51
CA LEU A 54 8.31 -6.84 8.17
C LEU A 54 8.14 -6.82 9.70
N GLY A 55 7.34 -7.71 10.28
CA GLY A 55 7.13 -7.77 11.73
C GLY A 55 6.31 -6.59 12.28
N LEU A 56 5.43 -6.03 11.45
CA LEU A 56 4.52 -4.96 11.86
C LEU A 56 3.48 -5.48 12.85
N SER A 57 3.16 -4.67 13.85
CA SER A 57 2.01 -4.88 14.72
C SER A 57 0.69 -4.68 13.96
N GLU A 58 -0.42 -5.19 14.49
CA GLU A 58 -1.74 -4.97 13.89
C GLU A 58 -2.10 -3.49 13.75
N ALA A 59 -1.65 -2.64 14.68
CA ALA A 59 -1.88 -1.19 14.63
C ALA A 59 -1.11 -0.54 13.46
N GLN A 60 0.14 -0.93 13.26
CA GLN A 60 0.96 -0.48 12.13
C GLN A 60 0.42 -1.00 10.80
N HIS A 61 -0.03 -2.26 10.76
CA HIS A 61 -0.68 -2.82 9.59
C HIS A 61 -1.95 -2.04 9.22
N ARG A 62 -2.77 -1.68 10.22
CA ARG A 62 -3.96 -0.84 10.01
C ARG A 62 -3.60 0.53 9.42
N ARG A 63 -2.54 1.18 9.91
CA ARG A 63 -2.05 2.45 9.33
C ARG A 63 -1.62 2.32 7.88
N VAL A 64 -0.89 1.26 7.55
CA VAL A 64 -0.47 0.98 6.16
C VAL A 64 -1.69 0.85 5.23
N VAL A 65 -2.73 0.15 5.70
CA VAL A 65 -4.01 0.02 4.98
C VAL A 65 -4.74 1.37 4.89
N ASP A 66 -4.81 2.14 5.97
CA ASP A 66 -5.47 3.45 6.00
C ASP A 66 -4.83 4.42 5.00
N TYR A 67 -3.49 4.41 4.87
CA TYR A 67 -2.80 5.21 3.86
C TYR A 67 -3.15 4.78 2.43
N LEU A 68 -3.24 3.47 2.17
CA LEU A 68 -3.66 2.99 0.86
C LEU A 68 -5.09 3.44 0.55
N THR A 69 -6.02 3.24 1.49
CA THR A 69 -7.40 3.70 1.33
C THR A 69 -7.43 5.20 1.04
N GLY A 70 -6.70 6.02 1.81
CA GLY A 70 -6.58 7.45 1.58
C GLY A 70 -6.06 7.82 0.18
N VAL A 71 -5.06 7.09 -0.34
CA VAL A 71 -4.56 7.28 -1.71
C VAL A 71 -5.62 6.93 -2.75
N LEU A 72 -6.32 5.81 -2.58
CA LEU A 72 -7.36 5.40 -3.53
C LEU A 72 -8.52 6.42 -3.57
N TRP A 73 -8.90 6.96 -2.40
CA TRP A 73 -9.88 8.05 -2.30
C TRP A 73 -9.38 9.34 -2.95
N ALA A 74 -8.13 9.74 -2.70
CA ALA A 74 -7.53 10.94 -3.29
C ALA A 74 -7.42 10.87 -4.82
N LEU A 75 -7.32 9.66 -5.35
CA LEU A 75 -7.27 9.37 -6.79
C LEU A 75 -8.66 9.14 -7.41
N ASP A 76 -9.74 9.37 -6.64
CA ASP A 76 -11.14 9.28 -7.07
C ASP A 76 -11.50 7.94 -7.74
N LEU A 77 -10.94 6.84 -7.20
CA LEU A 77 -11.26 5.49 -7.68
C LEU A 77 -12.67 5.07 -7.27
N PRO A 78 -13.36 4.22 -8.06
CA PRO A 78 -14.68 3.73 -7.72
C PRO A 78 -14.68 2.99 -6.37
N GLU A 79 -15.70 3.23 -5.54
CA GLU A 79 -15.82 2.65 -4.19
C GLU A 79 -15.70 1.12 -4.19
N ASP A 80 -16.23 0.44 -5.21
CA ASP A 80 -16.09 -1.01 -5.38
C ASP A 80 -14.62 -1.46 -5.51
N ARG A 81 -13.80 -0.67 -6.23
CA ARG A 81 -12.37 -0.91 -6.39
C ARG A 81 -11.62 -0.63 -5.10
N ILE A 82 -12.02 0.42 -4.37
CA ILE A 82 -11.47 0.75 -3.05
C ILE A 82 -11.74 -0.39 -2.07
N ALA A 83 -12.97 -0.90 -2.03
CA ALA A 83 -13.38 -1.98 -1.14
C ALA A 83 -12.65 -3.30 -1.46
N GLN A 84 -12.51 -3.65 -2.75
CA GLN A 84 -11.76 -4.84 -3.18
C GLN A 84 -10.29 -4.78 -2.77
N VAL A 85 -9.62 -3.65 -3.05
CA VAL A 85 -8.20 -3.48 -2.72
C VAL A 85 -8.01 -3.45 -1.20
N THR A 86 -8.81 -2.68 -0.46
CA THR A 86 -8.71 -2.58 1.01
C THR A 86 -8.93 -3.93 1.68
N LYS A 87 -9.89 -4.73 1.19
CA LYS A 87 -10.14 -6.09 1.69
C LYS A 87 -8.95 -7.01 1.43
N ALA A 88 -8.31 -6.91 0.27
CA ALA A 88 -7.16 -7.74 -0.07
C ALA A 88 -5.94 -7.44 0.81
N VAL A 89 -5.77 -6.19 1.26
CA VAL A 89 -4.66 -5.77 2.14
C VAL A 89 -4.95 -6.08 3.61
N SER A 90 -6.22 -6.08 4.00
CA SER A 90 -6.63 -6.29 5.41
C SER A 90 -6.74 -7.76 5.82
N GLY A 91 -6.83 -8.68 4.85
CA GLY A 91 -7.04 -10.13 5.07
C GLY A 91 -5.75 -10.87 5.35
#